data_AF-A0A7X3VF29-F1
#
_entry.id   AF-A0A7X3VF29-F1
#
_cell.length_a   1.000
_cell.length_b   1.000
_cell.length_c   1.000
_cell.angle_alpha   90.00
_cell.angle_beta   90.00
_cell.angle_gamma   90.00
#
_symmetry.space_group_name_H-M   'P 1'
#
loop_
_entity.id
_entity.type
_entity.pdbx_description
1 polymer ?
#
loop_
_entity_poly.entity_id
_entity_poly.type
_entity_poly.pdbx_seq_one_letter_code
_entity_poly.pdbx_strand_id
1 'polypeptide(L)'
;FQTAVFMLTGLLAFWLISSKQGGLDAASRQVFESHPERLMRADSVTQLQFFTYFFIPLSVGMFPHVFQHWLTARSAKAFRLSIVMHPIFILIVWTPCVLIGVWATSAALPDGSLIVPPGSPRNTELATMVHTLTTPVIGGLLGAGILAAIMSSLDSQFFCLGTMFTTDIVAHYFGEDRFGDRRRVLLGRIFIVAIVAITYLLSLTEPRQVFPVGVWCFTGFAGLFPLVCAALYWRRCTKAGAIASIAATAGAWALLFRASGYGVDGSYLFLGMLPVATVFTVSLLTLVGISLVTAAPSEATLHKFFPPVNIAAHPPIETAAPATDQGERP
;
A
#
# COMPACT_ATOMS: atom_id res chain seq x y z
N PHE A 1 13.50 -6.85 -14.20
CA PHE A 1 12.99 -6.77 -15.59
C PHE A 1 11.58 -6.20 -15.63
N GLN A 2 10.56 -6.84 -15.03
CA GLN A 2 9.17 -6.34 -15.04
C GLN A 2 9.02 -4.88 -14.56
N THR A 3 9.67 -4.50 -13.46
CA THR A 3 9.67 -3.11 -12.98
C THR A 3 10.25 -2.13 -14.01
N ALA A 4 11.30 -2.51 -14.74
CA ALA A 4 11.89 -1.64 -15.75
C ALA A 4 10.95 -1.49 -16.96
N VAL A 5 10.31 -2.57 -17.39
CA VAL A 5 9.28 -2.53 -18.45
C VAL A 5 8.13 -1.62 -18.03
N PHE A 6 7.62 -1.78 -16.81
CA PHE A 6 6.57 -0.91 -16.25
C PHE A 6 6.99 0.56 -16.22
N MET A 7 8.18 0.88 -15.69
CA MET A 7 8.64 2.28 -15.59
C MET A 7 8.80 2.92 -16.98
N LEU A 8 9.40 2.20 -17.93
CA LEU A 8 9.60 2.71 -19.29
C LEU A 8 8.28 2.89 -20.03
N THR A 9 7.39 1.91 -19.96
CA THR A 9 6.07 1.98 -20.62
C THR A 9 5.16 3.02 -19.95
N GLY A 10 5.21 3.18 -18.63
CA GLY A 10 4.46 4.21 -17.91
C GLY A 10 4.91 5.62 -18.28
N LEU A 11 6.22 5.87 -18.34
CA LEU A 11 6.77 7.15 -18.81
C LEU A 11 6.43 7.42 -20.28
N LEU A 12 6.51 6.38 -21.13
CA LEU A 12 6.13 6.48 -22.53
C LEU A 12 4.64 6.80 -22.69
N ALA A 13 3.76 6.11 -21.95
CA ALA A 13 2.32 6.37 -21.95
C ALA A 13 2.04 7.81 -21.53
N PHE A 14 2.64 8.28 -20.44
CA PHE A 14 2.49 9.64 -19.96
C PHE A 14 2.91 10.68 -21.00
N TRP A 15 4.11 10.51 -21.56
CA TRP A 15 4.62 11.43 -22.58
C TRP A 15 3.76 11.45 -23.84
N LEU A 16 3.30 10.29 -24.31
CA LEU A 16 2.48 10.17 -25.51
C LEU A 16 1.08 10.75 -25.30
N ILE A 17 0.42 10.43 -24.18
CA ILE A 17 -0.90 10.97 -23.84
C ILE A 17 -0.83 12.49 -23.66
N SER A 18 0.22 13.00 -23.00
CA SER A 18 0.45 14.43 -22.85
C SER A 18 0.66 15.10 -24.21
N SER A 19 1.55 14.57 -25.06
CA SER A 19 1.84 15.18 -26.37
C SER A 19 0.64 15.20 -27.32
N LYS A 20 -0.21 14.15 -27.28
CA LYS A 20 -1.44 14.09 -28.08
C LYS A 20 -2.52 15.08 -27.63
N GLN A 21 -2.46 15.54 -26.38
CA GLN A 21 -3.35 16.57 -25.83
C GLN A 21 -2.75 17.99 -25.91
N GLY A 22 -1.70 18.20 -26.73
CA GLY A 22 -1.05 19.50 -26.88
C GLY A 22 -0.01 19.84 -25.80
N GLY A 23 0.37 18.86 -24.98
CA GLY A 23 1.35 19.00 -23.90
C GLY A 23 0.73 19.14 -22.51
N LEU A 24 1.60 19.13 -21.49
CA LEU A 24 1.20 19.16 -20.07
C LEU A 24 0.35 20.38 -19.72
N ASP A 25 0.74 21.55 -20.22
CA ASP A 25 0.09 22.84 -19.94
C ASP A 25 -1.28 22.92 -20.63
N ALA A 26 -1.37 22.57 -21.92
CA ALA A 26 -2.62 22.56 -22.66
C ALA A 26 -3.64 21.57 -22.05
N ALA A 27 -3.21 20.34 -21.76
CA ALA A 27 -4.08 19.33 -21.14
C ALA A 27 -4.59 19.77 -19.76
N SER A 28 -3.72 20.40 -18.95
CA SER A 28 -4.11 20.89 -17.62
C SER A 28 -5.04 22.11 -17.68
N ARG A 29 -4.83 23.01 -18.64
CA ARG A 29 -5.74 24.16 -18.87
C ARG A 29 -7.11 23.72 -19.33
N GLN A 30 -7.19 22.71 -20.20
CA GLN A 30 -8.46 22.17 -20.67
C GLN A 30 -9.30 21.61 -19.51
N VAL A 31 -8.67 20.93 -18.55
CA VAL A 31 -9.36 20.49 -17.32
C VAL A 31 -9.77 21.69 -16.47
N PHE A 32 -8.91 22.70 -16.33
CA PHE A 32 -9.23 23.89 -15.54
C PHE A 32 -10.45 24.64 -16.09
N GLU A 33 -10.59 24.73 -17.41
CA GLU A 33 -11.72 25.41 -18.06
C GLU A 33 -13.01 24.58 -18.02
N SER A 34 -12.91 23.25 -18.15
CA SER A 34 -14.09 22.37 -18.25
C SER A 34 -14.56 21.80 -16.92
N HIS A 35 -13.64 21.45 -16.03
CA HIS A 35 -13.87 20.73 -14.77
C HIS A 35 -12.92 21.23 -13.66
N PRO A 36 -12.97 22.53 -13.28
CA PRO A 36 -12.07 23.10 -12.27
C PRO A 36 -12.17 22.38 -10.92
N GLU A 37 -13.32 21.80 -10.59
CA GLU A 37 -13.57 21.02 -9.36
C GLU A 37 -12.70 19.77 -9.24
N ARG A 38 -12.13 19.26 -10.35
CA ARG A 38 -11.21 18.10 -10.34
C ARG A 38 -9.78 18.47 -9.96
N LEU A 39 -9.43 19.75 -10.03
CA LEU A 39 -8.11 20.27 -9.68
C LEU A 39 -8.04 20.82 -8.25
N MET A 40 -9.20 21.02 -7.62
CA MET A 40 -9.30 21.59 -6.27
C MET A 40 -10.04 20.67 -5.30
N ARG A 41 -9.66 20.76 -4.03
CA ARG A 41 -10.32 20.02 -2.93
C ARG A 41 -11.67 20.62 -2.50
N ALA A 42 -11.89 21.90 -2.83
CA ALA A 42 -12.78 22.82 -2.12
C ALA A 42 -14.09 22.21 -1.58
N ASP A 43 -15.00 21.81 -2.46
CA ASP A 43 -16.34 21.35 -2.05
C ASP A 43 -16.50 19.82 -2.10
N SER A 44 -15.50 19.10 -2.61
CA SER A 44 -15.58 17.66 -2.88
C SER A 44 -15.11 16.79 -1.70
N VAL A 45 -14.23 17.31 -0.85
CA VAL A 45 -13.66 16.57 0.29
C VAL A 45 -13.61 17.46 1.52
N THR A 46 -14.34 17.08 2.57
CA THR A 46 -14.34 17.82 3.82
C THR A 46 -12.94 17.82 4.47
N GLN A 47 -12.62 18.85 5.26
CA GLN A 47 -11.31 18.93 5.92
C GLN A 47 -11.04 17.74 6.84
N LEU A 48 -12.08 17.24 7.51
CA LEU A 48 -12.00 16.08 8.38
C LEU A 48 -11.72 14.80 7.58
N GLN A 49 -12.46 14.58 6.49
CA GLN A 49 -12.21 13.47 5.56
C GLN A 49 -10.77 13.51 5.02
N PHE A 50 -10.28 14.68 4.62
CA PHE A 50 -8.90 14.86 4.16
C PHE A 50 -7.87 14.47 5.22
N PHE A 51 -8.05 14.92 6.46
CA PHE A 51 -7.14 14.55 7.54
C PHE A 51 -7.12 13.03 7.79
N THR A 52 -8.27 12.38 7.66
CA THR A 52 -8.34 10.93 7.85
C THR A 52 -7.68 10.12 6.74
N TYR A 53 -7.39 10.69 5.56
CA TYR A 53 -6.59 10.02 4.54
C TYR A 53 -5.15 9.75 4.99
N PHE A 54 -4.60 10.54 5.91
CA PHE A 54 -3.24 10.33 6.43
C PHE A 54 -3.07 9.02 7.22
N PHE A 55 -4.17 8.38 7.62
CA PHE A 55 -4.11 7.05 8.24
C PHE A 55 -3.94 5.92 7.22
N ILE A 56 -4.34 6.12 5.95
CA ILE A 56 -4.21 5.08 4.92
C ILE A 56 -2.74 4.68 4.69
N PRO A 57 -1.77 5.60 4.53
CA PRO A 57 -0.36 5.23 4.37
C PRO A 57 0.21 4.35 5.49
N LEU A 58 -0.35 4.39 6.70
CA LEU A 58 0.09 3.52 7.81
C LEU A 58 -0.14 2.03 7.50
N SER A 59 -1.05 1.71 6.57
CA SER A 59 -1.28 0.34 6.11
C SER A 59 -0.03 -0.32 5.52
N VAL A 60 0.85 0.46 4.88
CA VAL A 60 2.08 -0.05 4.23
C VAL A 60 2.97 -0.74 5.27
N GLY A 61 3.00 -0.20 6.48
CA GLY A 61 3.72 -0.80 7.59
C GLY A 61 3.23 -2.21 7.91
N MET A 62 1.99 -2.57 7.60
CA MET A 62 1.36 -3.86 7.92
C MET A 62 1.31 -4.84 6.74
N PHE A 63 1.90 -4.49 5.60
CA PHE A 63 1.91 -5.36 4.44
C PHE A 63 2.95 -6.48 4.61
N PRO A 64 2.55 -7.76 4.64
CA PRO A 64 3.48 -8.84 4.95
C PRO A 64 4.54 -9.03 3.87
N HIS A 65 4.21 -8.79 2.59
CA HIS A 65 5.16 -8.85 1.48
C HIS A 65 6.27 -7.79 1.60
N VAL A 66 5.96 -6.62 2.16
CA VAL A 66 6.96 -5.57 2.41
C VAL A 66 7.97 -6.04 3.47
N PHE A 67 7.50 -6.63 4.57
CA PHE A 67 8.38 -7.21 5.59
C PHE A 67 9.27 -8.33 5.05
N GLN A 68 8.75 -9.18 4.16
CA GLN A 68 9.56 -10.24 3.54
C GLN A 68 10.75 -9.66 2.76
N HIS A 69 10.55 -8.58 2.02
CA HIS A 69 11.64 -7.89 1.33
C HIS A 69 12.64 -7.27 2.31
N TRP A 70 12.18 -6.78 3.47
CA TRP A 70 13.06 -6.20 4.49
C TRP A 70 13.93 -7.27 5.16
N LEU A 71 13.33 -8.41 5.51
CA LEU A 71 14.02 -9.51 6.19
C LEU A 71 14.94 -10.31 5.26
N THR A 72 14.75 -10.22 3.95
CA THR A 72 15.61 -10.87 2.94
C THR A 72 16.69 -9.93 2.38
N ALA A 73 16.73 -8.67 2.84
CA ALA A 73 17.73 -7.70 2.39
C ALA A 73 19.14 -8.13 2.83
N ARG A 74 20.10 -8.10 1.88
CA ARG A 74 21.49 -8.53 2.11
C ARG A 74 22.25 -7.69 3.15
N SER A 75 21.83 -6.45 3.39
CA SER A 75 22.46 -5.57 4.37
C SER A 75 21.53 -4.43 4.80
N ALA A 76 21.74 -3.93 6.02
CA ALA A 76 21.03 -2.74 6.53
C ALA A 76 21.30 -1.48 5.68
N LYS A 77 22.47 -1.37 5.04
CA LYS A 77 22.79 -0.23 4.16
C LYS A 77 21.95 -0.26 2.88
N ALA A 78 21.80 -1.43 2.26
CA ALA A 78 20.92 -1.61 1.09
C ALA A 78 19.45 -1.31 1.44
N PHE A 79 19.04 -1.68 2.66
CA PHE A 79 17.70 -1.37 3.16
C PHE A 79 17.45 0.13 3.32
N ARG A 80 18.38 0.89 3.91
CA ARG A 80 18.24 2.36 4.06
C ARG A 80 18.06 3.08 2.74
N LEU A 81 18.82 2.68 1.71
CA LEU A 81 18.68 3.26 0.37
C LEU A 81 17.26 3.04 -0.19
N SER A 82 16.70 1.85 0.00
CA SER A 82 15.34 1.54 -0.44
C SER A 82 14.31 2.46 0.22
N ILE A 83 14.42 2.68 1.55
CA ILE A 83 13.51 3.59 2.28
C ILE A 83 13.61 5.03 1.76
N VAL A 84 14.83 5.55 1.57
CA VAL A 84 15.04 6.94 1.14
C VAL A 84 14.58 7.17 -0.31
N MET A 85 14.79 6.18 -1.18
CA MET A 85 14.40 6.29 -2.59
C MET A 85 12.91 6.06 -2.81
N HIS A 86 12.22 5.38 -1.89
CA HIS A 86 10.82 4.99 -2.06
C HIS A 86 9.87 6.18 -2.34
N PRO A 87 9.91 7.30 -1.60
CA PRO A 87 9.04 8.46 -1.88
C PRO A 87 9.29 9.06 -3.26
N ILE A 88 10.55 9.07 -3.73
CA ILE A 88 10.90 9.60 -5.06
C ILE A 88 10.30 8.73 -6.15
N PHE A 89 10.42 7.40 -6.03
CA PHE A 89 9.80 6.48 -6.98
C PHE A 89 8.27 6.55 -6.95
N ILE A 90 7.66 6.71 -5.76
CA ILE A 90 6.22 6.97 -5.66
C ILE A 90 5.86 8.22 -6.43
N LEU A 91 6.57 9.34 -6.23
CA LEU A 91 6.27 10.60 -6.91
C LEU A 91 6.36 10.46 -8.44
N ILE A 92 7.40 9.79 -8.94
CA ILE A 92 7.62 9.55 -10.38
C ILE A 92 6.51 8.68 -10.98
N VAL A 93 5.92 7.76 -10.23
CA VAL A 93 4.88 6.85 -10.73
C VAL A 93 3.48 7.41 -10.53
N TRP A 94 3.15 7.88 -9.33
CA TRP A 94 1.82 8.34 -8.98
C TRP A 94 1.45 9.65 -9.68
N THR A 95 2.39 10.60 -9.79
CA THR A 95 2.08 11.90 -10.40
C THR A 95 1.60 11.74 -11.84
N PRO A 96 2.31 10.99 -12.72
CA PRO A 96 1.80 10.65 -14.05
C PRO A 96 0.43 9.96 -14.04
N CYS A 97 0.23 8.95 -13.19
CA CYS A 97 -1.03 8.21 -13.16
C CYS A 97 -2.22 9.10 -12.77
N VAL A 98 -2.05 9.95 -11.75
CA VAL A 98 -3.09 10.89 -11.31
C VAL A 98 -3.37 11.92 -12.40
N LEU A 99 -2.34 12.50 -13.01
CA LEU A 99 -2.50 13.48 -14.08
C LEU A 99 -3.21 12.90 -15.31
N ILE A 100 -2.88 11.67 -15.72
CA ILE A 100 -3.58 11.00 -16.82
C ILE A 100 -5.06 10.82 -16.47
N GLY A 101 -5.38 10.41 -15.25
CA GLY A 101 -6.78 10.28 -14.80
C GLY A 101 -7.53 11.61 -14.78
N VAL A 102 -6.86 12.69 -14.38
CA VAL A 102 -7.42 14.05 -14.41
C VAL A 102 -7.65 14.52 -15.84
N TRP A 103 -6.66 14.40 -16.73
CA TRP A 103 -6.82 14.79 -18.14
C TRP A 103 -7.85 13.96 -18.89
N ALA A 104 -8.02 12.68 -18.54
CA ALA A 104 -9.05 11.84 -19.14
C ALA A 104 -10.48 12.39 -18.98
N THR A 105 -10.72 13.29 -18.01
CA THR A 105 -12.02 13.94 -17.80
C THR A 105 -12.38 14.96 -18.89
N SER A 106 -11.39 15.62 -19.48
CA SER A 106 -11.58 16.65 -20.51
C SER A 106 -11.03 16.26 -21.88
N ALA A 107 -10.36 15.11 -21.97
CA ALA A 107 -9.75 14.65 -23.21
C ALA A 107 -10.82 14.40 -24.28
N ALA A 108 -10.71 15.13 -25.39
CA ALA A 108 -11.65 15.06 -26.51
C ALA A 108 -10.93 14.68 -27.81
N LEU A 109 -11.65 13.99 -28.68
CA LEU A 109 -11.25 13.72 -30.05
C LEU A 109 -11.39 15.00 -30.91
N PRO A 110 -10.78 15.04 -32.12
CA PRO A 110 -10.87 16.18 -33.02
C PRO A 110 -12.30 16.55 -33.45
N ASP A 111 -13.25 15.64 -33.28
CA ASP A 111 -14.68 15.84 -33.54
C ASP A 111 -15.46 16.43 -32.34
N GLY A 112 -14.77 16.73 -31.24
CA GLY A 112 -15.35 17.27 -30.01
C GLY A 112 -15.97 16.23 -29.08
N SER A 113 -15.95 14.93 -29.44
CA SER A 113 -16.44 13.86 -28.56
C SER A 113 -15.44 13.54 -27.46
N LEU A 114 -15.91 13.30 -26.23
CA LEU A 114 -15.05 12.92 -25.11
C LEU A 114 -14.52 11.50 -25.29
N ILE A 115 -13.22 11.31 -25.06
CA ILE A 115 -12.57 9.99 -25.11
C ILE A 115 -13.11 9.07 -24.00
N VAL A 116 -13.40 9.64 -22.84
CA VAL A 116 -14.03 8.94 -21.72
C VAL A 116 -15.34 9.67 -21.36
N PRO A 117 -16.47 9.24 -21.93
CA PRO A 117 -17.77 9.86 -21.65
C PRO A 117 -18.18 9.76 -20.17
N PRO A 118 -18.97 10.73 -19.66
CA PRO A 118 -19.59 10.64 -18.34
C PRO A 118 -20.50 9.40 -18.28
N GLY A 119 -20.22 8.49 -17.34
CA GLY A 119 -20.94 7.23 -17.21
C GLY A 119 -20.23 6.00 -17.79
N SER A 120 -19.05 6.16 -18.40
CA SER A 120 -18.18 5.02 -18.70
C SER A 120 -17.86 4.20 -17.43
N PRO A 121 -17.64 2.88 -17.57
CA PRO A 121 -17.18 2.06 -16.46
C PRO A 121 -15.95 2.70 -15.80
N ARG A 122 -15.99 2.89 -14.48
CA ARG A 122 -14.85 3.48 -13.77
C ARG A 122 -13.65 2.54 -13.82
N ASN A 123 -12.43 3.09 -13.77
CA ASN A 123 -11.15 2.38 -13.86
C ASN A 123 -10.74 1.94 -15.29
N THR A 124 -11.43 2.42 -16.33
CA THR A 124 -11.04 2.17 -17.74
C THR A 124 -10.28 3.35 -18.36
N GLU A 125 -10.10 4.44 -17.64
CA GLU A 125 -9.65 5.74 -18.16
C GLU A 125 -8.29 5.61 -18.86
N LEU A 126 -7.30 5.02 -18.18
CA LEU A 126 -5.96 4.80 -18.75
C LEU A 126 -6.02 3.89 -19.98
N ALA A 127 -6.78 2.79 -19.91
CA ALA A 127 -6.87 1.82 -21.00
C ALA A 127 -7.54 2.42 -22.24
N THR A 128 -8.63 3.17 -22.05
CA THR A 128 -9.35 3.86 -23.12
C THR A 128 -8.50 4.97 -23.74
N MET A 129 -7.79 5.75 -22.93
CA MET A 129 -6.87 6.79 -23.41
C MET A 129 -5.73 6.20 -24.24
N VAL A 130 -5.12 5.10 -23.77
CA VAL A 130 -4.09 4.38 -24.52
C VAL A 130 -4.66 3.83 -25.83
N HIS A 131 -5.79 3.15 -25.79
CA HIS A 131 -6.41 2.56 -26.99
C HIS A 131 -6.77 3.60 -28.06
N THR A 132 -7.24 4.77 -27.63
CA THR A 132 -7.76 5.81 -28.54
C THR A 132 -6.66 6.73 -29.06
N LEU A 133 -5.65 7.04 -28.25
CA LEU A 133 -4.61 8.03 -28.60
C LEU A 133 -3.34 7.40 -29.19
N THR A 134 -3.21 6.07 -29.18
CA THR A 134 -2.00 5.36 -29.62
C THR A 134 -2.26 4.47 -30.83
N THR A 135 -1.18 4.05 -31.51
CA THR A 135 -1.25 3.06 -32.59
C THR A 135 -1.39 1.64 -32.01
N PRO A 136 -1.93 0.66 -32.75
CA PRO A 136 -2.11 -0.71 -32.25
C PRO A 136 -0.84 -1.35 -31.66
N VAL A 137 0.32 -1.08 -32.27
CA VAL A 137 1.62 -1.58 -31.81
C VAL A 137 2.02 -0.96 -30.47
N ILE A 138 1.89 0.36 -30.35
CA ILE A 138 2.23 1.08 -29.11
C ILE A 138 1.21 0.77 -28.02
N GLY A 139 -0.08 0.74 -28.34
CA GLY A 139 -1.15 0.35 -27.42
C GLY A 139 -0.94 -1.05 -26.87
N GLY A 140 -0.52 -2.01 -27.70
CA GLY A 140 -0.14 -3.35 -27.27
C GLY A 140 1.07 -3.35 -26.32
N LEU A 141 2.11 -2.57 -26.63
CA LEU A 141 3.29 -2.43 -25.77
C LEU A 141 2.95 -1.79 -24.41
N LEU A 142 2.12 -0.75 -24.40
CA LEU A 142 1.66 -0.09 -23.18
C LEU A 142 0.75 -1.00 -22.36
N GLY A 143 -0.16 -1.74 -23.01
CA GLY A 143 -0.98 -2.77 -22.37
C GLY A 143 -0.13 -3.87 -21.73
N ALA A 144 0.93 -4.34 -22.40
CA ALA A 144 1.89 -5.27 -21.82
C ALA A 144 2.61 -4.68 -20.60
N GLY A 145 2.92 -3.38 -20.61
CA GLY A 145 3.47 -2.64 -19.47
C GLY A 145 2.55 -2.63 -18.25
N ILE A 146 1.25 -2.35 -18.46
CA ILE A 146 0.22 -2.39 -17.42
C ILE A 146 0.11 -3.80 -16.84
N LEU A 147 0.05 -4.83 -17.70
CA LEU A 147 -0.01 -6.23 -17.26
C LEU A 147 1.25 -6.63 -16.48
N ALA A 148 2.44 -6.18 -16.91
CA ALA A 148 3.70 -6.44 -16.21
C ALA A 148 3.71 -5.83 -14.80
N ALA A 149 3.14 -4.63 -14.64
CA ALA A 149 3.02 -3.96 -13.34
C ALA A 149 2.10 -4.73 -12.38
N ILE A 150 0.95 -5.18 -12.90
CA ILE A 150 -0.03 -5.98 -12.14
C ILE A 150 0.61 -7.31 -11.72
N MET A 151 1.25 -8.03 -12.65
CA MET A 151 1.89 -9.31 -12.38
C MET A 151 3.01 -9.21 -11.34
N SER A 152 3.84 -8.16 -11.42
CA SER A 152 4.93 -7.96 -10.44
C SER A 152 4.41 -7.79 -9.01
N SER A 153 3.25 -7.14 -8.84
CA SER A 153 2.66 -6.89 -7.52
C SER A 153 1.94 -8.13 -6.99
N LEU A 154 1.15 -8.78 -7.83
CA LEU A 154 0.42 -9.99 -7.47
C LEU A 154 1.35 -11.15 -7.11
N ASP A 155 2.45 -11.33 -7.85
CA ASP A 155 3.43 -12.39 -7.58
C ASP A 155 4.00 -12.30 -6.16
N SER A 156 4.44 -11.10 -5.74
CA SER A 156 4.99 -10.88 -4.39
C SER A 156 3.94 -11.10 -3.30
N GLN A 157 2.68 -10.70 -3.54
CA GLN A 157 1.60 -10.88 -2.58
C GLN A 157 1.20 -12.36 -2.43
N PHE A 158 1.03 -13.09 -3.54
CA PHE A 158 0.69 -14.51 -3.50
C PHE A 158 1.83 -15.36 -2.95
N PHE A 159 3.07 -15.05 -3.33
CA PHE A 159 4.24 -15.69 -2.75
C PHE A 159 4.25 -15.52 -1.22
N CYS A 160 4.00 -14.29 -0.75
CA CYS A 160 3.94 -13.99 0.66
C CYS A 160 2.88 -14.81 1.40
N LEU A 161 1.66 -14.89 0.87
CA LEU A 161 0.59 -15.72 1.41
C LEU A 161 0.97 -17.20 1.44
N GLY A 162 1.62 -17.70 0.39
CA GLY A 162 2.14 -19.06 0.35
C GLY A 162 3.15 -19.34 1.45
N THR A 163 4.10 -18.43 1.67
CA THR A 163 5.09 -18.54 2.75
C THR A 163 4.42 -18.51 4.12
N MET A 164 3.49 -17.58 4.36
CA MET A 164 2.74 -17.50 5.62
C MET A 164 1.97 -18.79 5.89
N PHE A 165 1.31 -19.35 4.88
CA PHE A 165 0.62 -20.63 5.03
C PHE A 165 1.59 -21.77 5.38
N THR A 166 2.73 -21.88 4.67
CA THR A 166 3.67 -22.97 4.90
C THR A 166 4.41 -22.86 6.23
N THR A 167 4.75 -21.65 6.67
CA THR A 167 5.55 -21.42 7.89
C THR A 167 4.66 -21.28 9.12
N ASP A 168 3.61 -20.47 9.04
CA ASP A 168 2.81 -20.10 10.23
C ASP A 168 1.68 -21.10 10.49
N ILE A 169 1.23 -21.83 9.46
CA ILE A 169 0.19 -22.87 9.61
C ILE A 169 0.79 -24.27 9.48
N VAL A 170 1.39 -24.61 8.34
CA VAL A 170 1.84 -25.99 8.08
C VAL A 170 2.95 -26.39 9.06
N ALA A 171 4.04 -25.62 9.14
CA ALA A 171 5.15 -25.95 10.03
C ALA A 171 4.75 -25.87 11.51
N HIS A 172 3.97 -24.85 11.91
CA HIS A 172 3.53 -24.68 13.30
C HIS A 172 2.62 -25.82 13.81
N TYR A 173 1.59 -26.21 13.04
CA TYR A 173 0.59 -27.19 13.51
C TYR A 173 0.95 -28.64 13.19
N PHE A 174 1.65 -28.90 12.08
CA PHE A 174 1.95 -30.26 11.65
C PHE A 174 3.38 -30.70 11.95
N GLY A 175 4.20 -29.79 12.49
CA GLY A 175 5.59 -30.02 12.86
C GLY A 175 6.54 -29.84 11.68
N GLU A 176 7.75 -29.35 11.99
CA GLU A 176 8.73 -29.09 10.95
C GLU A 176 9.21 -30.39 10.28
N ASP A 177 9.45 -31.45 11.03
CA ASP A 177 10.07 -32.67 10.50
C ASP A 177 9.12 -33.56 9.70
N ARG A 178 7.80 -33.30 9.76
CA ARG A 178 6.79 -34.15 9.13
C ARG A 178 6.77 -34.02 7.60
N PHE A 179 7.14 -32.86 7.09
CA PHE A 179 7.15 -32.58 5.65
C PHE A 179 8.54 -32.14 5.21
N GLY A 180 9.21 -32.97 4.39
CA GLY A 180 10.45 -32.56 3.73
C GLY A 180 10.25 -31.35 2.81
N ASP A 181 11.31 -30.59 2.55
CA ASP A 181 11.28 -29.30 1.83
C ASP A 181 10.49 -29.35 0.52
N ARG A 182 10.67 -30.40 -0.27
CA ARG A 182 9.97 -30.57 -1.55
C ARG A 182 8.43 -30.63 -1.38
N ARG A 183 7.95 -31.26 -0.30
CA ARG A 183 6.51 -31.35 0.01
C ARG A 183 5.97 -30.03 0.54
N ARG A 184 6.75 -29.30 1.34
CA ARG A 184 6.37 -27.95 1.82
C ARG A 184 6.20 -26.97 0.66
N VAL A 185 7.16 -26.95 -0.28
CA VAL A 185 7.07 -26.11 -1.48
C VAL A 185 5.85 -26.48 -2.31
N LEU A 186 5.56 -27.77 -2.46
CA LEU A 186 4.37 -28.23 -3.19
C LEU A 186 3.07 -27.75 -2.51
N LEU A 187 2.97 -27.89 -1.19
CA LEU A 187 1.82 -27.41 -0.41
C LEU A 187 1.62 -25.89 -0.57
N GLY A 188 2.70 -25.11 -0.48
CA GLY A 188 2.64 -23.67 -0.71
C GLY A 188 2.16 -23.31 -2.11
N ARG A 189 2.66 -24.01 -3.15
CA ARG A 189 2.21 -23.80 -4.54
C ARG A 189 0.74 -24.16 -4.75
N ILE A 190 0.28 -25.28 -4.19
CA ILE A 190 -1.12 -25.71 -4.26
C ILE A 190 -2.02 -24.67 -3.58
N PHE A 191 -1.61 -24.19 -2.39
CA PHE A 191 -2.33 -23.14 -1.67
C PHE A 191 -2.41 -21.84 -2.48
N ILE A 192 -1.31 -21.41 -3.09
CA ILE A 192 -1.29 -20.24 -3.98
C ILE A 192 -2.28 -20.42 -5.14
N VAL A 193 -2.23 -21.54 -5.85
CA VAL A 193 -3.15 -21.81 -6.97
C VAL A 193 -4.61 -21.79 -6.51
N ALA A 194 -4.90 -22.37 -5.34
CA ALA A 194 -6.24 -22.37 -4.78
C ALA A 194 -6.74 -20.94 -4.44
N ILE A 195 -5.93 -20.12 -3.76
CA ILE A 195 -6.27 -18.73 -3.43
C ILE A 195 -6.43 -17.89 -4.69
N VAL A 196 -5.56 -18.07 -5.70
CA VAL A 196 -5.67 -17.38 -7.00
C VAL A 196 -6.98 -17.74 -7.69
N ALA A 197 -7.35 -19.03 -7.71
CA ALA A 197 -8.60 -19.48 -8.30
C ALA A 197 -9.82 -18.89 -7.58
N ILE A 198 -9.84 -18.89 -6.24
CA ILE A 198 -10.92 -18.29 -5.46
C ILE A 198 -11.02 -16.79 -5.75
N THR A 199 -9.89 -16.08 -5.74
CA THR A 199 -9.86 -14.63 -5.99
C THR A 199 -10.34 -14.29 -7.41
N TYR A 200 -9.96 -15.10 -8.39
CA TYR A 200 -10.44 -14.97 -9.77
C TYR A 200 -11.95 -15.20 -9.88
N LEU A 201 -12.49 -16.25 -9.25
CA LEU A 201 -13.92 -16.52 -9.26
C LEU A 201 -14.72 -15.38 -8.59
N LEU A 202 -14.23 -14.84 -7.47
CA LEU A 202 -14.84 -13.69 -6.82
C LEU A 202 -14.79 -12.44 -7.72
N SER A 203 -13.69 -12.23 -8.44
CA SER A 203 -13.53 -11.14 -9.40
C SER A 203 -14.56 -11.19 -10.55
N LEU A 204 -15.12 -12.36 -10.87
CA LEU A 204 -16.15 -12.48 -11.93
C LEU A 204 -17.55 -12.08 -11.44
N THR A 205 -17.80 -12.16 -10.14
CA THR A 205 -19.16 -11.98 -9.57
C THR A 205 -19.55 -10.53 -9.36
N GLU A 206 -18.59 -9.64 -9.07
CA GLU A 206 -18.92 -8.24 -8.85
C GLU A 206 -17.76 -7.31 -9.26
N PRO A 207 -17.88 -6.62 -10.42
CA PRO A 207 -16.90 -5.62 -10.84
C PRO A 207 -17.11 -4.34 -10.02
N ARG A 208 -16.81 -4.40 -8.72
CA ARG A 208 -16.80 -3.23 -7.85
C ARG A 208 -15.70 -2.27 -8.29
N GLN A 209 -15.88 -1.00 -7.96
CA GLN A 209 -14.83 -0.02 -8.19
C GLN A 209 -13.59 -0.41 -7.38
N VAL A 210 -12.44 -0.50 -8.05
CA VAL A 210 -11.18 -0.95 -7.44
C VAL A 210 -10.75 -0.03 -6.30
N PHE A 211 -11.01 1.28 -6.44
CA PHE A 211 -10.59 2.28 -5.46
C PHE A 211 -11.32 2.16 -4.10
N PRO A 212 -12.67 2.16 -4.01
CA PRO A 212 -13.38 1.90 -2.75
C PRO A 212 -13.00 0.59 -2.07
N VAL A 213 -12.86 -0.51 -2.83
CA VAL A 213 -12.43 -1.81 -2.29
C VAL A 213 -11.01 -1.70 -1.74
N GLY A 214 -10.10 -1.04 -2.46
CA GLY A 214 -8.73 -0.79 -2.02
C GLY A 214 -8.67 0.02 -0.73
N VAL A 215 -9.47 1.09 -0.60
CA VAL A 215 -9.58 1.89 0.63
C VAL A 215 -10.01 1.02 1.82
N TRP A 216 -10.96 0.11 1.63
CA TRP A 216 -11.38 -0.83 2.68
C TRP A 216 -10.31 -1.85 3.04
N CYS A 217 -9.58 -2.39 2.05
CA CYS A 217 -8.42 -3.25 2.31
C CYS A 217 -7.36 -2.52 3.15
N PHE A 218 -7.01 -1.29 2.75
CA PHE A 218 -6.03 -0.48 3.49
C PHE A 218 -6.52 -0.07 4.87
N THR A 219 -7.82 0.16 5.03
CA THR A 219 -8.45 0.43 6.34
C THR A 219 -8.20 -0.71 7.33
N GLY A 220 -8.35 -1.96 6.88
CA GLY A 220 -8.09 -3.13 7.72
C GLY A 220 -6.62 -3.23 8.13
N PHE A 221 -5.70 -3.07 7.17
CA PHE A 221 -4.26 -3.07 7.45
C PHE A 221 -3.83 -1.92 8.37
N ALA A 222 -4.28 -0.69 8.11
CA ALA A 222 -3.96 0.46 8.96
C ALA A 222 -4.47 0.27 10.39
N GLY A 223 -5.62 -0.40 10.57
CA GLY A 223 -6.14 -0.79 11.88
C GLY A 223 -5.19 -1.68 12.71
N LEU A 224 -4.33 -2.47 12.07
CA LEU A 224 -3.35 -3.32 12.77
C LEU A 224 -2.06 -2.59 13.13
N PHE A 225 -1.82 -1.41 12.56
CA PHE A 225 -0.58 -0.65 12.77
C PHE A 225 -0.30 -0.31 14.25
N PRO A 226 -1.27 0.15 15.07
CA PRO A 226 -1.04 0.42 16.49
C PRO A 226 -0.45 -0.78 17.24
N LEU A 227 -0.91 -2.00 16.92
CA LEU A 227 -0.45 -3.22 17.56
C LEU A 227 1.03 -3.48 17.31
N VAL A 228 1.49 -3.35 16.07
CA VAL A 228 2.91 -3.57 15.75
C VAL A 228 3.78 -2.48 16.35
N CYS A 229 3.35 -1.22 16.32
CA CYS A 229 4.09 -0.14 17.00
C CYS A 229 4.21 -0.41 18.50
N ALA A 230 3.13 -0.82 19.15
CA ALA A 230 3.16 -1.18 20.57
C ALA A 230 4.03 -2.40 20.85
N ALA A 231 3.98 -3.44 20.00
CA ALA A 231 4.80 -4.63 20.16
C ALA A 231 6.31 -4.33 20.06
N LEU A 232 6.70 -3.35 19.23
CA LEU A 232 8.10 -2.97 19.03
C LEU A 232 8.63 -1.98 20.07
N TYR A 233 7.80 -1.04 20.53
CA TYR A 233 8.27 0.10 21.33
C TYR A 233 7.67 0.18 22.74
N TRP A 234 6.53 -0.48 22.98
CA TRP A 234 5.82 -0.37 24.24
C TRP A 234 6.00 -1.62 25.11
N ARG A 235 6.85 -1.48 26.14
CA ARG A 235 7.15 -2.55 27.11
C ARG A 235 5.91 -3.07 27.86
N ARG A 236 4.80 -2.32 27.86
CA ARG A 236 3.55 -2.74 28.50
C ARG A 236 2.58 -3.47 27.57
N CYS A 237 2.95 -3.72 26.30
CA CYS A 237 2.11 -4.48 25.38
C CYS A 237 1.89 -5.91 25.89
N THR A 238 0.63 -6.29 26.11
CA THR A 238 0.26 -7.62 26.65
C THR A 238 -0.33 -8.52 25.57
N LYS A 239 -0.24 -9.85 25.75
CA LYS A 239 -0.89 -10.82 24.86
C LYS A 239 -2.40 -10.63 24.81
N ALA A 240 -3.04 -10.37 25.95
CA ALA A 240 -4.47 -10.13 26.03
C ALA A 240 -4.89 -8.86 25.29
N GLY A 241 -4.14 -7.76 25.47
CA GLY A 241 -4.36 -6.52 24.72
C GLY A 241 -4.16 -6.67 23.22
N ALA A 242 -3.16 -7.44 22.80
CA ALA A 242 -2.92 -7.74 21.40
C ALA A 242 -4.10 -8.50 20.76
N ILE A 243 -4.56 -9.58 21.39
CA ILE A 243 -5.70 -10.37 20.89
C ILE A 243 -6.99 -9.54 20.87
N ALA A 244 -7.25 -8.79 21.94
CA ALA A 244 -8.44 -7.94 22.03
C ALA A 244 -8.43 -6.84 20.96
N SER A 245 -7.28 -6.21 20.71
CA SER A 245 -7.11 -5.20 19.66
C SER A 245 -7.37 -5.76 18.26
N ILE A 246 -6.87 -6.96 17.94
CA ILE A 246 -7.14 -7.63 16.65
C ILE A 246 -8.64 -7.91 16.50
N ALA A 247 -9.27 -8.45 17.54
CA ALA A 247 -10.70 -8.77 17.52
C ALA A 247 -11.56 -7.50 17.37
N ALA A 248 -11.23 -6.43 18.11
CA ALA A 248 -11.92 -5.15 18.02
C ALA A 248 -11.73 -4.49 16.65
N THR A 249 -10.53 -4.58 16.08
CA THR A 249 -10.23 -4.10 14.71
C THR A 249 -11.07 -4.83 13.68
N ALA A 250 -11.10 -6.17 13.74
CA ALA A 250 -11.89 -6.99 12.82
C ALA A 250 -13.39 -6.72 12.95
N GLY A 251 -13.88 -6.59 14.19
CA GLY A 251 -15.28 -6.26 14.47
C GLY A 251 -15.68 -4.87 13.95
N ALA A 252 -14.90 -3.84 14.28
CA ALA A 252 -15.14 -2.48 13.81
C ALA A 252 -15.08 -2.38 12.28
N TRP A 253 -14.08 -3.02 11.67
CA TRP A 253 -13.94 -3.09 10.21
C TRP A 253 -15.16 -3.76 9.58
N ALA A 254 -15.58 -4.93 10.07
CA ALA A 254 -16.72 -5.66 9.49
C ALA A 254 -18.05 -4.90 9.63
N LEU A 255 -18.28 -4.26 10.78
CA LEU A 255 -19.48 -3.46 11.04
C LEU A 255 -19.55 -2.25 10.10
N LEU A 256 -18.47 -1.48 9.98
CA LEU A 256 -18.44 -0.30 9.12
C LEU A 256 -18.44 -0.71 7.63
N PHE A 257 -17.78 -1.82 7.26
CA PHE A 257 -17.80 -2.33 5.90
C PHE A 257 -19.21 -2.72 5.48
N ARG A 258 -19.94 -3.43 6.35
CA ARG A 258 -21.36 -3.74 6.13
C ARG A 258 -22.22 -2.46 6.04
N ALA A 259 -21.99 -1.49 6.93
CA ALA A 259 -22.73 -0.22 6.91
C ALA A 259 -22.50 0.60 5.64
N SER A 260 -21.32 0.47 5.00
CA SER A 260 -21.01 1.08 3.69
C SER A 260 -21.64 0.36 2.49
N GLY A 261 -22.47 -0.66 2.71
CA GLY A 261 -22.97 -1.52 1.64
C GLY A 261 -21.85 -2.33 0.98
N TYR A 262 -20.91 -2.84 1.78
CA TYR A 262 -19.78 -3.65 1.31
C TYR A 262 -18.84 -2.91 0.32
N GLY A 263 -18.66 -1.61 0.52
CA GLY A 263 -17.77 -0.79 -0.29
C GLY A 263 -18.32 -0.39 -1.66
N VAL A 264 -19.63 -0.57 -1.89
CA VAL A 264 -20.33 -0.02 -3.07
C VAL A 264 -20.36 1.51 -3.01
N ASP A 265 -20.60 2.06 -1.81
CA ASP A 265 -20.53 3.49 -1.57
C ASP A 265 -19.07 3.94 -1.32
N GLY A 266 -18.42 4.43 -2.38
CA GLY A 266 -17.07 4.99 -2.31
C GLY A 266 -16.96 6.32 -1.56
N SER A 267 -18.10 6.94 -1.23
CA SER A 267 -18.21 8.19 -0.45
C SER A 267 -18.64 7.95 0.99
N TYR A 268 -18.71 6.70 1.45
CA TYR A 268 -19.14 6.40 2.80
C TYR A 268 -18.22 7.04 3.85
N LEU A 269 -18.81 7.88 4.69
CA LEU A 269 -18.15 8.51 5.83
C LEU A 269 -18.84 8.09 7.12
N PHE A 270 -18.05 7.83 8.15
CA PHE A 270 -18.52 7.59 9.49
C PHE A 270 -18.14 8.79 10.36
N LEU A 271 -19.14 9.48 10.93
CA LEU A 271 -18.93 10.72 11.71
C LEU A 271 -18.14 11.81 10.96
N GLY A 272 -18.33 11.91 9.63
CA GLY A 272 -17.59 12.85 8.78
C GLY A 272 -16.12 12.46 8.53
N MET A 273 -15.70 11.29 8.98
CA MET A 273 -14.36 10.72 8.81
C MET A 273 -14.39 9.51 7.90
N LEU A 274 -13.24 9.20 7.28
CA LEU A 274 -13.07 7.89 6.68
C LEU A 274 -13.11 6.79 7.75
N PRO A 275 -13.67 5.60 7.45
CA PRO A 275 -13.73 4.48 8.38
C PRO A 275 -12.37 4.10 8.99
N VAL A 276 -11.27 4.32 8.25
CA VAL A 276 -9.90 4.03 8.71
C VAL A 276 -9.54 4.71 10.04
N ALA A 277 -9.95 5.95 10.25
CA ALA A 277 -9.64 6.67 11.49
C ALA A 277 -10.36 6.03 12.68
N THR A 278 -11.60 5.58 12.46
CA THR A 278 -12.39 4.90 13.50
C THR A 278 -11.81 3.54 13.82
N VAL A 279 -11.50 2.73 12.81
CA VAL A 279 -10.90 1.39 12.99
C VAL A 279 -9.54 1.49 13.68
N PHE A 280 -8.69 2.44 13.27
CA PHE A 280 -7.40 2.71 13.91
C PHE A 280 -7.56 3.11 15.38
N THR A 281 -8.51 4.02 15.66
CA THR A 281 -8.74 4.50 17.02
C THR A 281 -9.28 3.39 17.93
N VAL A 282 -10.22 2.58 17.44
CA VAL A 282 -10.71 1.40 18.16
C VAL A 282 -9.56 0.44 18.47
N SER A 283 -8.74 0.13 17.48
CA SER A 283 -7.55 -0.72 17.67
C SER A 283 -6.62 -0.22 18.77
N LEU A 284 -6.26 1.07 18.70
CA LEU A 284 -5.36 1.71 19.66
C LEU A 284 -5.96 1.75 21.07
N LEU A 285 -7.22 2.18 21.21
CA LEU A 285 -7.88 2.29 22.50
C LEU A 285 -8.07 0.93 23.16
N THR A 286 -8.49 -0.09 22.40
CA THR A 286 -8.62 -1.45 22.93
C THR A 286 -7.26 -2.02 23.33
N LEU A 287 -6.22 -1.81 22.51
CA LEU A 287 -4.87 -2.28 22.81
C LEU A 287 -4.34 -1.69 24.10
N VAL A 288 -4.42 -0.36 24.23
CA VAL A 288 -3.92 0.37 25.40
C VAL A 288 -4.77 0.03 26.63
N GLY A 289 -6.09 0.14 26.53
CA GLY A 289 -7.01 -0.10 27.63
C GLY A 289 -6.86 -1.51 28.22
N ILE A 290 -6.89 -2.54 27.37
CA ILE A 290 -6.76 -3.92 27.84
C ILE A 290 -5.35 -4.22 28.36
N SER A 291 -4.29 -3.68 27.74
CA SER A 291 -2.92 -3.88 28.23
C SER A 291 -2.63 -3.21 29.58
N LEU A 292 -3.34 -2.14 29.90
CA LEU A 292 -3.24 -1.47 31.21
C LEU A 292 -4.01 -2.23 32.30
N VAL A 293 -5.15 -2.83 31.97
CA VAL A 293 -5.99 -3.57 32.93
C VAL A 293 -5.50 -5.01 33.15
N THR A 294 -4.74 -5.56 32.21
CA THR A 294 -4.21 -6.93 32.30
C THR A 294 -2.82 -7.00 32.94
N ALA A 295 -2.44 -8.20 33.36
CA ALA A 295 -1.16 -8.46 34.01
C ALA A 295 0.03 -8.06 33.11
N ALA A 296 1.06 -7.51 33.75
CA ALA A 296 2.29 -7.12 33.09
C ALA A 296 2.92 -8.30 32.35
N PRO A 297 3.57 -8.08 31.20
CA PRO A 297 4.49 -9.07 30.65
C PRO A 297 5.55 -9.43 31.69
N SER A 298 5.91 -10.71 31.79
CA SER A 298 6.96 -11.15 32.71
C SER A 298 8.32 -10.54 32.36
N GLU A 299 9.16 -10.32 33.36
CA GLU A 299 10.52 -9.79 33.15
C GLU A 299 11.33 -10.67 32.16
N ALA A 300 11.18 -12.00 32.22
CA ALA A 300 11.79 -12.91 31.26
C ALA A 300 11.40 -12.62 29.80
N THR A 301 10.13 -12.24 29.57
CA THR A 301 9.65 -11.86 28.23
C THR A 301 10.22 -10.52 27.81
N LEU A 302 10.26 -9.55 28.73
CA LEU A 302 10.83 -8.23 28.46
C LEU A 302 12.32 -8.31 28.15
N HIS A 303 13.09 -9.09 28.89
CA HIS A 303 14.51 -9.28 28.63
C HIS A 303 14.80 -9.92 27.27
N LYS A 304 13.91 -10.79 26.77
CA LYS A 304 14.07 -11.43 25.46
C LYS A 304 13.94 -10.44 24.30
N PHE A 305 13.02 -9.47 24.39
CA PHE A 305 12.69 -8.56 23.29
C PHE A 305 13.17 -7.12 23.49
N PHE A 306 13.38 -6.70 24.73
CA PHE A 306 13.92 -5.41 25.15
C PHE A 306 15.16 -5.64 26.03
N PRO A 307 16.27 -6.18 25.47
CA PRO A 307 17.49 -6.35 26.22
C PRO A 307 17.98 -4.99 26.74
N PRO A 308 18.49 -4.90 27.98
CA PRO A 308 19.10 -3.68 28.46
C PRO A 308 20.25 -3.30 27.53
N VAL A 309 20.22 -2.07 27.00
CA VAL A 309 21.27 -1.55 26.14
C VAL A 309 22.56 -1.51 26.95
N ASN A 310 23.51 -2.40 26.65
CA ASN A 310 24.83 -2.36 27.25
C ASN A 310 25.63 -1.26 26.54
N ILE A 311 25.63 -0.06 27.14
CA ILE A 311 26.30 1.15 26.62
C ILE A 311 27.81 0.90 26.36
N ALA A 312 28.41 -0.10 27.02
CA ALA A 312 29.81 -0.48 26.82
C ALA A 312 30.10 -1.23 25.51
N ALA A 313 29.11 -1.87 24.87
CA ALA A 313 29.31 -2.67 23.65
C ALA A 313 29.15 -1.89 22.34
N HIS A 314 28.49 -0.72 22.41
CA HIS A 314 28.26 0.15 21.26
C HIS A 314 28.51 1.60 21.68
N PRO A 315 29.79 2.06 21.68
CA PRO A 315 30.07 3.46 21.95
C PRO A 315 29.32 4.34 20.95
N PRO A 316 28.74 5.47 21.38
CA PRO A 316 28.11 6.41 20.45
C PRO A 316 29.14 6.80 19.39
N ILE A 317 28.71 6.80 18.12
CA ILE A 317 29.55 7.26 17.01
C ILE A 317 29.88 8.71 17.31
N GLU A 318 31.09 8.98 17.83
CA GLU A 318 31.62 10.32 17.97
C GLU A 318 31.58 10.97 16.59
N THR A 319 30.73 11.98 16.46
CA THR A 319 30.77 12.94 15.36
C THR A 319 32.17 13.52 15.34
N ALA A 320 32.98 13.10 14.37
CA ALA A 320 34.32 13.63 14.15
C ALA A 320 34.26 15.17 14.17
N ALA A 321 34.91 15.78 15.16
CA ALA A 321 35.10 17.21 15.21
C ALA A 321 35.85 17.66 13.95
N PRO A 322 35.52 18.83 13.38
CA PRO A 322 36.21 19.33 12.20
C PRO A 322 37.69 19.57 12.54
N ALA A 323 38.58 19.02 11.72
CA ALA A 323 40.03 19.19 11.86
C ALA A 323 40.36 20.68 11.92
N THR A 324 40.86 21.13 13.07
CA THR A 324 41.45 22.44 13.23
C THR A 324 42.72 22.51 12.40
N ASP A 325 42.67 23.36 11.39
CA ASP A 325 43.81 23.88 10.65
C ASP A 325 44.77 24.56 11.64
N GLN A 326 45.90 23.91 11.93
CA GLN A 326 47.05 24.55 12.55
C GLN A 326 48.24 24.27 11.65
N GLY A 327 48.59 25.29 10.87
CA GLY A 327 49.80 25.30 10.09
C GLY A 327 51.04 25.37 10.96
N GLU A 328 52.17 24.99 10.35
CA GLU A 328 53.46 25.64 10.54
C GLU A 328 54.41 25.16 9.43
N ARG A 329 54.91 26.12 8.63
CA ARG A 329 56.20 26.02 7.94
C ARG A 329 57.30 26.11 9.01
N PRO A 330 58.55 25.67 8.76
CA PRO A 330 59.43 26.22 7.73
C PRO A 330 59.58 25.37 6.47
#